data_AF-A0A3A8W710-F1
#
_entry.id   AF-A0A3A8W710-F1
#
_cell.length_a   1.000
_cell.length_b   1.000
_cell.length_c   1.000
_cell.angle_alpha   90.00
_cell.angle_beta   90.00
_cell.angle_gamma   90.00
#
_symmetry.space_group_name_H-M   'P 1'
#
loop_
_entity.id
_entity.type
_entity.pdbx_description
1 polymer ?
#
loop_
_entity_poly.entity_id
_entity_poly.type
_entity_poly.pdbx_seq_one_letter_code
_entity_poly.pdbx_strand_id
1 'polypeptide(L)'
;MERNANLINKKIHQYILPGVLMTVAMQLGNVVDGMIVGNLLGSSAMAAIEISMPVLLFLQMPAMMLALGGAAEAAVLLGKREMEKADGVFTAAFAAGLVLSLLFALFTPFLPGVLSMALAGNAELAALAEPYIRVNLGGIPILTAAIIFCYFMNADNHPQLGSALFIIANVVNLVLDFVFIKAFHFGMAGSALSTIIGYLAGMVTVVFYFCSKHRMLHFRKPGQDFFQNVFAAAKAGIPSAAFTLMSALKSIIINSAVVRVLGNDPMAVYSVCANAVLIAELCVGGVISLIQNIAGILYGERDYFGIRMLCKRVLLYSYAAIAVLLLIFLASPQFIAGLFGIRGGEMAELSKIALRIFACSFPFYVYNKFLMAYYQTILQPGLSTVITVLQGFLAIVPLTLVGMSLWGLPGVCFAAAVSEAITILLGICYRKWGQHTKKFTGQDLYMLPEIAEETYLDFSIENNLEDVVSLSEQLIQFCKENNIIERDAKILGLALEEIAANIVQYGYRSDRKNYIDISFTIQDGKYILRIRDDGVPFNPLARELPAGTHFIGGIGLVRKMVSDFQYMRVLNMNNTVIELKMGERGQG
;
A
#
# COMPACT_ATOMS: atom_id res chain seq x y z
N MET A 1 -20.52 25.89 -7.16
CA MET A 1 -20.65 24.42 -7.11
C MET A 1 -19.72 23.91 -6.01
N GLU A 2 -19.92 22.73 -5.41
CA GLU A 2 -18.92 22.12 -4.51
C GLU A 2 -18.24 20.97 -5.24
N ARG A 3 -16.97 20.70 -4.91
CA ARG A 3 -16.23 19.58 -5.50
C ARG A 3 -16.91 18.25 -5.21
N ASN A 4 -17.20 17.53 -6.28
CA ASN A 4 -17.84 16.23 -6.22
C ASN A 4 -16.78 15.13 -6.03
N ALA A 5 -17.12 14.09 -5.28
CA ALA A 5 -16.24 12.95 -5.05
C ALA A 5 -16.32 11.87 -6.12
N ASN A 6 -17.03 12.11 -7.23
CA ASN A 6 -17.34 11.09 -8.24
C ASN A 6 -16.08 10.47 -8.87
N LEU A 7 -15.12 11.29 -9.32
CA LEU A 7 -13.88 10.79 -9.92
C LEU A 7 -13.09 9.91 -8.96
N ILE A 8 -12.93 10.37 -7.71
CA ILE A 8 -12.24 9.62 -6.65
C ILE A 8 -12.98 8.32 -6.30
N ASN A 9 -14.31 8.36 -6.15
CA ASN A 9 -15.11 7.17 -5.86
C ASN A 9 -15.00 6.13 -7.00
N LYS A 10 -15.05 6.58 -8.26
CA LYS A 10 -14.88 5.70 -9.43
C LYS A 10 -13.52 5.00 -9.42
N LYS A 11 -12.45 5.70 -9.03
CA LYS A 11 -11.12 5.11 -8.90
C LYS A 11 -11.02 4.15 -7.72
N ILE A 12 -11.60 4.50 -6.58
CA ILE A 12 -11.69 3.59 -5.44
C ILE A 12 -12.36 2.29 -5.90
N HIS A 13 -13.51 2.33 -6.58
CA HIS A 13 -14.18 1.11 -7.08
C HIS A 13 -13.35 0.35 -8.12
N GLN A 14 -12.63 1.05 -9.00
CA GLN A 14 -11.76 0.41 -9.99
C GLN A 14 -10.57 -0.32 -9.34
N TYR A 15 -10.01 0.20 -8.24
CA TYR A 15 -8.82 -0.34 -7.60
C TYR A 15 -9.09 -1.26 -6.41
N ILE A 16 -10.28 -1.21 -5.78
CA ILE A 16 -10.65 -2.11 -4.67
C ILE A 16 -10.46 -3.58 -5.07
N LEU A 17 -11.02 -3.99 -6.20
CA LEU A 17 -10.99 -5.40 -6.60
C LEU A 17 -9.55 -5.90 -6.87
N PRO A 18 -8.71 -5.21 -7.67
CA PRO A 18 -7.30 -5.56 -7.80
C PRO A 18 -6.54 -5.62 -6.47
N GLY A 19 -6.79 -4.67 -5.55
CA GLY A 19 -6.17 -4.64 -4.23
C GLY A 19 -6.57 -5.84 -3.37
N VAL A 20 -7.87 -6.17 -3.31
CA VAL A 20 -8.37 -7.35 -2.60
C VAL A 20 -7.81 -8.63 -3.21
N LEU A 21 -7.84 -8.76 -4.54
CA LEU A 21 -7.27 -9.92 -5.22
C LEU A 21 -5.77 -10.06 -4.97
N MET A 22 -5.02 -8.96 -4.86
CA MET A 22 -3.60 -8.99 -4.50
C MET A 22 -3.39 -9.55 -3.10
N THR A 23 -4.08 -9.00 -2.09
CA THR A 23 -3.98 -9.48 -0.71
C THR A 23 -4.43 -10.93 -0.60
N VAL A 24 -5.51 -11.30 -1.28
CA VAL A 24 -6.01 -12.68 -1.34
C VAL A 24 -4.98 -13.61 -1.96
N ALA A 25 -4.40 -13.24 -3.10
CA ALA A 25 -3.37 -14.04 -3.76
C ALA A 25 -2.14 -14.22 -2.87
N MET A 26 -1.65 -13.15 -2.23
CA MET A 26 -0.50 -13.22 -1.33
C MET A 26 -0.75 -14.16 -0.14
N GLN A 27 -1.91 -14.03 0.51
CA GLN A 27 -2.20 -14.82 1.72
C GLN A 27 -2.62 -16.25 1.42
N LEU A 28 -3.45 -16.47 0.38
CA LEU A 28 -3.82 -17.83 -0.04
C LEU A 28 -2.61 -18.58 -0.58
N GLY A 29 -1.69 -17.92 -1.28
CA GLY A 29 -0.44 -18.53 -1.72
C GLY A 29 0.31 -19.20 -0.58
N ASN A 30 0.54 -18.46 0.52
CA ASN A 30 1.20 -18.99 1.71
C ASN A 30 0.45 -20.17 2.35
N VAL A 31 -0.89 -20.09 2.42
CA VAL A 31 -1.71 -21.15 3.02
C VAL A 31 -1.69 -22.41 2.17
N VAL A 32 -1.85 -22.28 0.85
CA VAL A 32 -1.92 -23.42 -0.06
C VAL A 32 -0.56 -24.11 -0.20
N ASP A 33 0.53 -23.35 -0.29
CA ASP A 33 1.91 -23.88 -0.28
C ASP A 33 2.16 -24.73 0.99
N GLY A 34 1.83 -24.20 2.16
CA GLY A 34 1.90 -24.95 3.42
C GLY A 34 1.03 -26.21 3.41
N MET A 35 -0.21 -26.13 2.89
CA MET A 35 -1.06 -27.32 2.77
C MET A 35 -0.47 -28.39 1.86
N ILE A 36 0.11 -28.00 0.73
CA ILE A 36 0.70 -28.95 -0.23
C ILE A 36 1.94 -29.61 0.38
N VAL A 37 2.85 -28.81 0.94
CA VAL A 37 4.06 -29.33 1.58
C VAL A 37 3.71 -30.26 2.74
N GLY A 38 2.76 -29.87 3.60
CA GLY A 38 2.31 -30.71 4.71
C GLY A 38 1.69 -32.04 4.26
N ASN A 39 0.93 -32.05 3.17
CA ASN A 39 0.33 -33.27 2.62
C ASN A 39 1.35 -34.17 1.89
N LEU A 40 2.31 -33.58 1.18
CA LEU A 40 3.27 -34.34 0.37
C LEU A 40 4.49 -34.82 1.17
N LEU A 41 4.96 -34.04 2.15
CA LEU A 41 6.17 -34.31 2.94
C LEU A 41 5.91 -34.59 4.42
N GLY A 42 4.68 -34.40 4.90
CA GLY A 42 4.28 -34.71 6.28
C GLY A 42 4.54 -33.58 7.27
N SER A 43 4.18 -33.82 8.53
CA SER A 43 4.20 -32.82 9.61
C SER A 43 5.61 -32.31 9.97
N SER A 44 6.64 -33.15 9.85
CA SER A 44 8.03 -32.74 10.11
C SER A 44 8.52 -31.68 9.12
N ALA A 45 8.04 -31.70 7.88
CA ALA A 45 8.35 -30.69 6.87
C ALA A 45 7.69 -29.34 7.19
N MET A 46 6.44 -29.36 7.68
CA MET A 46 5.76 -28.16 8.17
C MET A 46 6.49 -27.53 9.35
N ALA A 47 6.92 -28.36 10.32
CA ALA A 47 7.73 -27.89 11.43
C ALA A 47 9.05 -27.26 10.93
N ALA A 48 9.69 -27.84 9.92
CA ALA A 48 10.91 -27.30 9.33
C ALA A 48 10.70 -25.94 8.64
N ILE A 49 9.55 -25.74 7.96
CA ILE A 49 9.14 -24.44 7.42
C ILE A 49 8.97 -23.41 8.55
N GLU A 50 8.21 -23.76 9.59
CA GLU A 50 7.89 -22.87 10.70
C GLU A 50 9.14 -22.38 11.44
N ILE A 51 10.09 -23.27 11.76
CA ILE A 51 11.35 -22.86 12.41
C ILE A 51 12.23 -22.01 11.50
N SER A 52 12.07 -22.11 10.17
CA SER A 52 12.84 -21.34 9.19
C SER A 52 12.28 -19.93 8.99
N MET A 53 10.99 -19.69 9.33
CA MET A 53 10.31 -18.42 9.07
C MET A 53 11.04 -17.17 9.60
N PRO A 54 11.62 -17.15 10.81
CA PRO A 54 12.37 -15.98 11.29
C PRO A 54 13.53 -15.59 10.36
N VAL A 55 14.22 -16.57 9.76
CA VAL A 55 15.30 -16.34 8.79
C VAL A 55 14.72 -15.76 7.51
N LEU A 56 13.65 -16.36 6.97
CA LEU A 56 13.02 -15.87 5.74
C LEU A 56 12.52 -14.43 5.90
N LEU A 57 11.89 -14.11 7.02
CA LEU A 57 11.43 -12.75 7.35
C LEU A 57 12.62 -11.79 7.44
N PHE A 58 13.73 -12.19 8.07
CA PHE A 58 14.93 -11.36 8.13
C PHE A 58 15.52 -11.09 6.75
N LEU A 59 15.56 -12.09 5.87
CA LEU A 59 16.06 -11.94 4.50
C LEU A 59 15.18 -11.02 3.66
N GLN A 60 13.85 -11.08 3.84
CA GLN A 60 12.89 -10.25 3.11
C GLN A 60 12.76 -8.83 3.68
N MET A 61 13.14 -8.62 4.94
CA MET A 61 12.96 -7.34 5.65
C MET A 61 13.54 -6.14 4.88
N PRO A 62 14.77 -6.18 4.33
CA PRO A 62 15.30 -5.05 3.58
C PRO A 62 14.59 -4.82 2.24
N ALA A 63 14.15 -5.90 1.58
CA ALA A 63 13.37 -5.81 0.35
C ALA A 63 12.04 -5.09 0.61
N MET A 64 11.31 -5.48 1.66
CA MET A 64 10.07 -4.82 2.07
C MET A 64 10.28 -3.36 2.47
N MET A 65 11.37 -3.07 3.20
CA MET A 65 11.73 -1.70 3.57
C MET A 65 11.92 -0.81 2.35
N LEU A 66 12.76 -1.25 1.39
CA LEU A 66 13.04 -0.47 0.18
C LEU A 66 11.84 -0.43 -0.78
N ALA A 67 11.05 -1.49 -0.85
CA ALA A 67 9.88 -1.57 -1.73
C ALA A 67 8.75 -0.64 -1.26
N LEU A 68 8.24 -0.80 -0.04
CA LEU A 68 7.12 0.01 0.44
C LEU A 68 7.54 1.46 0.68
N GLY A 69 8.73 1.68 1.25
CA GLY A 69 9.26 3.02 1.50
C GLY A 69 9.61 3.76 0.21
N GLY A 70 10.29 3.09 -0.72
CA GLY A 70 10.62 3.65 -2.02
C GLY A 70 9.39 3.93 -2.88
N ALA A 71 8.40 3.04 -2.87
CA ALA A 71 7.14 3.24 -3.58
C ALA A 71 6.33 4.42 -3.00
N ALA A 72 6.31 4.59 -1.67
CA ALA A 72 5.65 5.74 -1.03
C ALA A 72 6.34 7.07 -1.40
N GLU A 73 7.67 7.11 -1.31
CA GLU A 73 8.46 8.29 -1.69
C GLU A 73 8.29 8.61 -3.19
N ALA A 74 8.35 7.60 -4.05
CA ALA A 74 8.13 7.76 -5.48
C ALA A 74 6.70 8.24 -5.78
N ALA A 75 5.66 7.69 -5.13
CA ALA A 75 4.29 8.15 -5.30
C ALA A 75 4.12 9.65 -4.97
N VAL A 76 4.75 10.12 -3.88
CA VAL A 76 4.76 11.54 -3.52
C VAL A 76 5.53 12.40 -4.54
N LEU A 77 6.68 11.93 -5.01
CA LEU A 77 7.47 12.63 -6.05
C LEU A 77 6.73 12.70 -7.39
N LEU A 78 6.04 11.62 -7.77
CA LEU A 78 5.16 11.59 -8.93
C LEU A 78 4.03 12.60 -8.78
N GLY A 79 3.40 12.70 -7.61
CA GLY A 79 2.38 13.73 -7.34
C GLY A 79 2.92 15.16 -7.36
N LYS A 80 4.15 15.38 -6.90
CA LYS A 80 4.89 16.66 -7.06
C LYS A 80 5.38 16.90 -8.49
N ARG A 81 5.26 15.90 -9.36
CA ARG A 81 5.75 15.86 -10.74
C ARG A 81 7.27 15.98 -10.90
N GLU A 82 8.01 15.58 -9.88
CA GLU A 82 9.47 15.52 -9.92
C GLU A 82 9.91 14.17 -10.50
N MET A 83 9.58 13.92 -11.77
CA MET A 83 9.74 12.61 -12.43
C MET A 83 11.18 12.08 -12.36
N GLU A 84 12.18 12.93 -12.59
CA GLU A 84 13.60 12.54 -12.51
C GLU A 84 14.04 12.10 -11.11
N LYS A 85 13.42 12.66 -10.07
CA LYS A 85 13.67 12.25 -8.68
C LYS A 85 12.94 10.96 -8.36
N ALA A 86 11.71 10.79 -8.85
CA ALA A 86 10.96 9.54 -8.72
C ALA A 86 11.72 8.37 -9.38
N ASP A 87 12.25 8.57 -10.58
CA ASP A 87 13.14 7.63 -11.28
C ASP A 87 14.42 7.33 -10.49
N GLY A 88 14.98 8.37 -9.85
CA GLY A 88 16.13 8.26 -8.97
C GLY A 88 15.86 7.37 -7.75
N VAL A 89 14.71 7.54 -7.09
CA VAL A 89 14.27 6.71 -5.96
C VAL A 89 14.00 5.27 -6.39
N PHE A 90 13.31 5.08 -7.52
CA PHE A 90 13.05 3.75 -8.07
C PHE A 90 14.34 2.98 -8.38
N THR A 91 15.26 3.62 -9.10
CA THR A 91 16.57 3.04 -9.43
C THR A 91 17.37 2.74 -8.16
N ALA A 92 17.41 3.68 -7.20
CA ALA A 92 18.15 3.53 -5.96
C ALA A 92 17.61 2.39 -5.09
N ALA A 93 16.30 2.30 -4.91
CA ALA A 93 15.65 1.23 -4.15
C ALA A 93 15.92 -0.14 -4.78
N PHE A 94 15.76 -0.27 -6.11
CA PHE A 94 16.02 -1.51 -6.84
C PHE A 94 17.49 -1.94 -6.77
N ALA A 95 18.42 -1.02 -7.06
CA ALA A 95 19.85 -1.31 -7.05
C ALA A 95 20.35 -1.66 -5.64
N ALA A 96 19.94 -0.91 -4.61
CA ALA A 96 20.31 -1.20 -3.22
C ALA A 96 19.72 -2.54 -2.75
N GLY A 97 18.46 -2.84 -3.10
CA GLY A 97 17.82 -4.11 -2.80
C GLY A 97 18.52 -5.29 -3.48
N LEU A 98 18.88 -5.16 -4.75
CA LEU A 98 19.65 -6.18 -5.47
C LEU A 98 21.04 -6.37 -4.88
N VAL A 99 21.77 -5.30 -4.56
CA VAL A 99 23.11 -5.42 -3.95
C VAL A 99 23.01 -6.15 -2.61
N LEU A 100 22.08 -5.76 -1.74
CA LEU A 100 21.92 -6.37 -0.42
C LEU A 100 21.47 -7.84 -0.50
N SER A 101 20.55 -8.16 -1.41
CA SER A 101 20.11 -9.54 -1.63
C SER A 101 21.19 -10.41 -2.27
N LEU A 102 22.02 -9.87 -3.18
CA LEU A 102 23.19 -10.56 -3.71
C LEU A 102 24.25 -10.80 -2.62
N LEU A 103 24.43 -9.86 -1.70
CA LEU A 103 25.30 -10.05 -0.54
C LEU A 103 24.79 -11.21 0.33
N PHE A 104 23.49 -11.31 0.60
CA PHE A 104 22.94 -12.47 1.32
C PHE A 104 23.13 -13.77 0.55
N ALA A 105 22.87 -13.77 -0.77
CA ALA A 105 23.05 -14.94 -1.62
C ALA A 105 24.50 -15.43 -1.66
N LEU A 106 25.49 -14.53 -1.58
CA LEU A 106 26.91 -14.89 -1.51
C LEU A 106 27.24 -15.78 -0.30
N PHE A 107 26.51 -15.62 0.81
CA PHE A 107 26.74 -16.41 2.02
C PHE A 107 25.97 -17.74 2.06
N THR A 108 25.26 -18.10 0.97
CA THR A 108 24.54 -19.37 0.85
C THR A 108 25.36 -20.63 1.16
N PRO A 109 26.68 -20.71 0.86
CA PRO A 109 27.46 -21.89 1.22
C PRO A 109 27.67 -22.10 2.73
N PHE A 110 27.55 -21.05 3.55
CA PHE A 110 27.97 -21.08 4.96
C PHE A 110 26.81 -20.94 5.94
N LEU A 111 25.87 -20.02 5.71
CA LEU A 111 24.82 -19.71 6.68
C LEU A 111 23.76 -20.80 6.88
N PRO A 112 23.28 -21.53 5.87
CA PRO A 112 22.13 -22.43 6.04
C PRO A 112 22.32 -23.51 7.10
N GLY A 113 23.49 -24.15 7.15
CA GLY A 113 23.78 -25.19 8.15
C GLY A 113 23.89 -24.62 9.57
N VAL A 114 24.50 -23.45 9.72
CA VAL A 114 24.61 -22.76 11.03
C VAL A 114 23.23 -22.32 11.52
N LEU A 115 22.43 -21.74 10.64
CA LEU A 115 21.08 -21.26 10.95
C LEU A 115 20.13 -22.41 11.26
N SER A 116 20.13 -23.48 10.45
CA SER A 116 19.25 -24.63 10.68
C SER A 116 19.55 -25.30 12.02
N MET A 117 20.82 -25.49 12.37
CA MET A 117 21.21 -26.06 13.66
C MET A 117 20.83 -25.14 14.83
N ALA A 118 21.00 -23.82 14.66
CA ALA A 118 20.64 -22.84 15.69
C ALA A 118 19.13 -22.79 15.97
N LEU A 119 18.30 -23.09 14.97
CA LEU A 119 16.83 -22.97 15.05
C LEU A 119 16.12 -24.28 15.39
N ALA A 120 16.62 -25.42 14.90
CA ALA A 120 15.87 -26.68 14.92
C ALA A 120 15.90 -27.41 16.27
N GLY A 121 16.88 -27.16 17.12
CA GLY A 121 17.03 -27.82 18.42
C GLY A 121 17.35 -29.33 18.37
N ASN A 122 17.28 -29.98 17.21
CA ASN A 122 17.70 -31.35 16.96
C ASN A 122 18.21 -31.53 15.51
N ALA A 123 18.97 -32.61 15.28
CA ALA A 123 19.64 -32.86 14.00
C ALA A 123 18.69 -33.24 12.85
N GLU A 124 17.59 -33.96 13.14
CA GLU A 124 16.64 -34.40 12.12
C GLU A 124 15.87 -33.22 11.51
N LEU A 125 15.39 -32.32 12.36
CA LEU A 125 14.68 -31.12 11.94
C LEU A 125 15.63 -30.11 11.28
N ALA A 126 16.89 -30.03 11.75
CA ALA A 126 17.93 -29.23 11.09
C ALA A 126 18.20 -29.71 9.65
N ALA A 127 18.26 -31.03 9.43
CA ALA A 127 18.47 -31.62 8.11
C ALA A 127 17.32 -31.35 7.13
N LEU A 128 16.09 -31.16 7.64
CA LEU A 128 14.94 -30.75 6.83
C LEU A 128 14.94 -29.24 6.54
N ALA A 129 15.30 -28.41 7.52
CA ALA A 129 15.29 -26.96 7.39
C ALA A 129 16.47 -26.41 6.57
N GLU A 130 17.65 -27.02 6.66
CA GLU A 130 18.85 -26.60 5.94
C GLU A 130 18.64 -26.45 4.42
N PRO A 131 18.14 -27.45 3.67
CA PRO A 131 17.92 -27.32 2.23
C PRO A 131 16.89 -26.23 1.89
N TYR A 132 15.86 -26.07 2.73
CA TYR A 132 14.84 -25.02 2.55
C TYR A 132 15.45 -23.62 2.71
N ILE A 133 16.24 -23.40 3.77
CA ILE A 133 16.93 -22.13 4.03
C ILE A 133 17.97 -21.86 2.92
N ARG A 134 18.75 -22.87 2.51
CA ARG A 134 19.79 -22.73 1.49
C ARG A 134 19.22 -22.23 0.16
N VAL A 135 18.13 -22.83 -0.29
CA VAL A 135 17.50 -22.45 -1.55
C VAL A 135 16.91 -21.04 -1.44
N ASN A 136 16.18 -20.71 -0.38
CA ASN A 136 15.63 -19.37 -0.16
C ASN A 136 16.72 -18.28 -0.07
N LEU A 137 17.83 -18.57 0.62
CA LEU A 137 18.97 -17.66 0.75
C LEU A 137 19.64 -17.40 -0.60
N GLY A 138 19.79 -18.42 -1.45
CA GLY A 138 20.31 -18.24 -2.81
C GLY A 138 19.32 -17.53 -3.75
N GLY A 139 18.02 -17.74 -3.55
CA GLY A 139 16.94 -17.15 -4.36
C GLY A 139 16.51 -15.74 -3.98
N ILE A 140 17.03 -15.20 -2.87
CA ILE A 140 16.59 -13.90 -2.34
C ILE A 140 16.71 -12.72 -3.33
N PRO A 141 17.65 -12.67 -4.30
CA PRO A 141 17.66 -11.60 -5.30
C PRO A 141 16.41 -11.58 -6.18
N ILE A 142 15.88 -12.75 -6.54
CA ILE A 142 14.67 -12.87 -7.37
C ILE A 142 13.46 -12.39 -6.58
N LEU A 143 13.32 -12.84 -5.33
CA LEU A 143 12.23 -12.40 -4.45
C LEU A 143 12.30 -10.88 -4.22
N THR A 144 13.49 -10.34 -3.99
CA THR A 144 13.71 -8.90 -3.77
C THR A 144 13.29 -8.08 -4.99
N ALA A 145 13.71 -8.50 -6.19
CA ALA A 145 13.30 -7.85 -7.42
C ALA A 145 11.77 -7.89 -7.58
N ALA A 146 11.14 -9.06 -7.42
CA ALA A 146 9.70 -9.24 -7.56
C ALA A 146 8.90 -8.35 -6.59
N ILE A 147 9.30 -8.28 -5.32
CA ILE A 147 8.66 -7.44 -4.30
C ILE A 147 8.80 -5.95 -4.68
N ILE A 148 10.01 -5.49 -5.00
CA ILE A 148 10.24 -4.09 -5.37
C ILE A 148 9.39 -3.71 -6.59
N PHE A 149 9.44 -4.50 -7.67
CA PHE A 149 8.64 -4.21 -8.85
C PHE A 149 7.13 -4.22 -8.56
N CYS A 150 6.63 -5.13 -7.74
CA CYS A 150 5.21 -5.15 -7.39
C CYS A 150 4.77 -3.82 -6.75
N TYR A 151 5.48 -3.35 -5.73
CA TYR A 151 5.10 -2.13 -5.02
C TYR A 151 5.29 -0.87 -5.88
N PHE A 152 6.34 -0.81 -6.72
CA PHE A 152 6.53 0.31 -7.64
C PHE A 152 5.53 0.33 -8.80
N MET A 153 5.15 -0.83 -9.36
CA MET A 153 4.06 -0.92 -10.35
C MET A 153 2.72 -0.44 -9.76
N ASN A 154 2.47 -0.77 -8.48
CA ASN A 154 1.28 -0.31 -7.77
C ASN A 154 1.28 1.22 -7.57
N ALA A 155 2.43 1.79 -7.20
CA ALA A 155 2.62 3.25 -7.09
C ALA A 155 2.56 3.95 -8.45
N ASP A 156 2.98 3.29 -9.53
CA ASP A 156 2.93 3.77 -10.91
C ASP A 156 1.61 3.44 -11.63
N ASN A 157 0.49 3.34 -10.90
CA ASN A 157 -0.86 3.16 -11.48
C ASN A 157 -1.08 1.88 -12.31
N HIS A 158 -0.26 0.85 -12.14
CA HIS A 158 -0.44 -0.47 -12.75
C HIS A 158 -0.70 -1.57 -11.71
N PRO A 159 -1.62 -1.40 -10.73
CA PRO A 159 -1.82 -2.39 -9.69
C PRO A 159 -2.32 -3.74 -10.20
N GLN A 160 -2.95 -3.79 -11.38
CA GLN A 160 -3.33 -5.06 -12.01
C GLN A 160 -2.10 -5.90 -12.37
N LEU A 161 -1.00 -5.29 -12.80
CA LEU A 161 0.26 -5.99 -13.09
C LEU A 161 0.94 -6.48 -11.81
N GLY A 162 0.87 -5.69 -10.73
CA GLY A 162 1.33 -6.09 -9.39
C GLY A 162 0.55 -7.30 -8.86
N SER A 163 -0.79 -7.27 -8.89
CA SER A 163 -1.62 -8.42 -8.50
C SER A 163 -1.34 -9.66 -9.36
N ALA A 164 -1.22 -9.48 -10.68
CA ALA A 164 -0.95 -10.57 -11.61
C ALA A 164 0.40 -11.26 -11.34
N LEU A 165 1.42 -10.50 -10.88
CA LEU A 165 2.73 -11.05 -10.52
C LEU A 165 2.59 -12.15 -9.47
N PHE A 166 1.93 -11.85 -8.35
CA PHE A 166 1.74 -12.82 -7.26
C PHE A 166 0.80 -13.96 -7.65
N ILE A 167 -0.26 -13.68 -8.42
CA ILE A 167 -1.18 -14.72 -8.89
C ILE A 167 -0.43 -15.74 -9.76
N ILE A 168 0.32 -15.27 -10.77
CA ILE A 168 1.12 -16.14 -11.63
C ILE A 168 2.16 -16.89 -10.81
N ALA A 169 2.85 -16.19 -9.89
CA ALA A 169 3.86 -16.79 -9.05
C ALA A 169 3.31 -17.96 -8.21
N ASN A 170 2.17 -17.76 -7.54
CA ASN A 170 1.54 -18.79 -6.72
C ASN A 170 0.99 -19.96 -7.55
N VAL A 171 0.40 -19.70 -8.72
CA VAL A 171 -0.09 -20.77 -9.60
C VAL A 171 1.07 -21.63 -10.12
N VAL A 172 2.17 -21.00 -10.54
CA VAL A 172 3.35 -21.72 -11.01
C VAL A 172 4.03 -22.46 -9.87
N ASN A 173 4.19 -21.83 -8.70
CA ASN A 173 4.72 -22.48 -7.49
C ASN A 173 3.91 -23.75 -7.17
N LEU A 174 2.57 -23.66 -7.14
CA LEU A 174 1.70 -24.79 -6.81
C LEU A 174 1.89 -25.98 -7.77
N VAL A 175 1.98 -25.70 -9.07
CA VAL A 175 2.23 -26.74 -10.08
C VAL A 175 3.63 -27.35 -9.89
N LEU A 176 4.63 -26.50 -9.63
CA LEU A 176 6.02 -26.94 -9.43
C LEU A 176 6.22 -27.70 -8.13
N ASP A 177 5.46 -27.43 -7.08
CA ASP A 177 5.51 -28.22 -5.85
C ASP A 177 5.14 -29.67 -6.12
N PHE A 178 4.06 -29.91 -6.86
CA PHE A 178 3.73 -31.27 -7.27
C PHE A 178 4.85 -31.90 -8.11
N VAL A 179 5.49 -31.14 -8.99
CA VAL A 179 6.56 -31.66 -9.86
C VAL A 179 7.84 -31.96 -9.06
N PHE A 180 8.38 -30.99 -8.32
CA PHE A 180 9.64 -31.14 -7.60
C PHE A 180 9.53 -32.05 -6.38
N ILE A 181 8.42 -31.98 -5.65
CA ILE A 181 8.24 -32.78 -4.44
C ILE A 181 7.82 -34.21 -4.80
N LYS A 182 6.81 -34.38 -5.66
CA LYS A 182 6.25 -35.71 -5.95
C LYS A 182 6.98 -36.45 -7.07
N ALA A 183 7.38 -35.79 -8.15
CA ALA A 183 7.99 -36.47 -9.31
C ALA A 183 9.52 -36.54 -9.19
N PHE A 184 10.18 -35.46 -8.77
CA PHE A 184 11.65 -35.42 -8.64
C PHE A 184 12.17 -35.73 -7.23
N HIS A 185 11.29 -35.82 -6.23
CA HIS A 185 11.64 -36.14 -4.85
C HIS A 185 12.70 -35.20 -4.23
N PHE A 186 12.68 -33.91 -4.61
CA PHE A 186 13.61 -32.90 -4.07
C PHE A 186 13.29 -32.47 -2.63
N GLY A 187 12.20 -32.97 -2.06
CA GLY A 187 11.81 -32.69 -0.68
C GLY A 187 11.68 -31.20 -0.39
N MET A 188 12.24 -30.78 0.75
CA MET A 188 12.21 -29.39 1.21
C MET A 188 12.93 -28.40 0.28
N ALA A 189 14.01 -28.83 -0.41
CA ALA A 189 14.65 -28.00 -1.44
C ALA A 189 13.71 -27.76 -2.62
N GLY A 190 12.91 -28.78 -2.97
CA GLY A 190 11.91 -28.70 -4.04
C GLY A 190 10.87 -27.62 -3.78
N SER A 191 10.29 -27.59 -2.57
CA SER A 191 9.33 -26.55 -2.17
C SER A 191 9.90 -25.13 -2.30
N ALA A 192 11.09 -24.89 -1.74
CA ALA A 192 11.72 -23.58 -1.85
C ALA A 192 12.06 -23.19 -3.32
N LEU A 193 12.43 -24.16 -4.16
CA LEU A 193 12.71 -23.94 -5.58
C LEU A 193 11.43 -23.57 -6.34
N SER A 194 10.31 -24.23 -6.06
CA SER A 194 9.00 -23.90 -6.63
C SER A 194 8.65 -22.44 -6.40
N THR A 195 8.87 -21.94 -5.17
CA THR A 195 8.63 -20.55 -4.80
C THR A 195 9.47 -19.58 -5.61
N ILE A 196 10.78 -19.81 -5.70
CA ILE A 196 11.69 -18.93 -6.45
C ILE A 196 11.35 -18.90 -7.94
N ILE A 197 11.09 -20.07 -8.53
CA ILE A 197 10.72 -20.17 -9.96
C ILE A 197 9.33 -19.59 -10.19
N GLY A 198 8.41 -19.72 -9.23
CA GLY A 198 7.13 -19.04 -9.23
C GLY A 198 7.30 -17.53 -9.33
N TYR A 199 8.07 -16.91 -8.43
CA TYR A 199 8.37 -15.48 -8.52
C TYR A 199 9.06 -15.08 -9.83
N LEU A 200 9.98 -15.90 -10.32
CA LEU A 200 10.63 -15.68 -11.61
C LEU A 200 9.64 -15.72 -12.78
N ALA A 201 8.65 -16.61 -12.75
CA ALA A 201 7.58 -16.65 -13.74
C ALA A 201 6.64 -15.43 -13.59
N GLY A 202 6.35 -15.02 -12.36
CA GLY A 202 5.59 -13.80 -12.07
C GLY A 202 6.24 -12.55 -12.67
N MET A 203 7.58 -12.49 -12.72
CA MET A 203 8.34 -11.38 -13.33
C MET A 203 8.05 -11.16 -14.82
N VAL A 204 7.34 -12.05 -15.51
CA VAL A 204 6.80 -11.79 -16.86
C VAL A 204 5.91 -10.54 -16.87
N THR A 205 5.19 -10.23 -15.78
CA THR A 205 4.39 -8.99 -15.69
C THR A 205 5.23 -7.73 -15.72
N VAL A 206 6.47 -7.80 -15.23
CA VAL A 206 7.43 -6.69 -15.27
C VAL A 206 7.86 -6.39 -16.71
N VAL A 207 7.97 -7.41 -17.57
CA VAL A 207 8.22 -7.19 -19.01
C VAL A 207 7.08 -6.41 -19.65
N PHE A 208 5.83 -6.79 -19.38
CA PHE A 208 4.66 -6.05 -19.86
C PHE A 208 4.62 -4.61 -19.32
N TYR A 209 5.03 -4.41 -18.06
CA TYR A 209 5.17 -3.08 -17.49
C TYR A 209 6.18 -2.22 -18.24
N PHE A 210 7.38 -2.74 -18.55
CA PHE A 210 8.38 -2.00 -19.33
C PHE A 210 7.96 -1.72 -20.78
N CYS A 211 7.11 -2.58 -21.35
CA CYS A 211 6.50 -2.35 -22.67
C CYS A 211 5.33 -1.35 -22.64
N SER A 212 4.80 -1.00 -21.46
CA SER A 212 3.71 -0.03 -21.33
C SER A 212 4.18 1.37 -21.71
N LYS A 213 3.46 2.01 -22.64
CA LYS A 213 3.68 3.42 -23.00
C LYS A 213 3.23 4.40 -21.92
N HIS A 214 2.52 3.92 -20.89
CA HIS A 214 1.92 4.72 -19.84
C HIS A 214 2.65 4.62 -18.50
N ARG A 215 3.80 3.94 -18.44
CA ARG A 215 4.63 3.92 -17.23
C ARG A 215 5.24 5.30 -16.97
N MET A 216 5.28 5.69 -15.71
CA MET A 216 5.90 6.95 -15.28
C MET A 216 7.33 6.73 -14.81
N LEU A 217 7.64 5.54 -14.27
CA LEU A 217 8.96 5.26 -13.70
C LEU A 217 9.92 4.60 -14.70
N HIS A 218 11.16 5.10 -14.69
CA HIS A 218 12.25 4.69 -15.57
C HIS A 218 13.54 4.45 -14.79
N PHE A 219 14.35 3.52 -15.28
CA PHE A 219 15.71 3.39 -14.78
C PHE A 219 16.55 4.56 -15.25
N ARG A 220 17.21 5.21 -14.29
CA ARG A 220 18.17 6.28 -14.51
C ARG A 220 19.57 5.80 -14.15
N LYS A 221 20.60 6.40 -14.72
CA LYS A 221 21.98 6.18 -14.25
C LYS A 221 22.13 6.66 -12.81
N PRO A 222 22.70 5.86 -11.89
CA PRO A 222 22.99 6.31 -10.53
C PRO A 222 23.85 7.58 -10.52
N GLY A 223 23.34 8.65 -9.92
CA GLY A 223 24.03 9.93 -9.76
C GLY A 223 24.54 10.15 -8.33
N GLN A 224 24.94 11.39 -8.02
CA GLN A 224 25.40 11.77 -6.67
C GLN A 224 24.30 11.60 -5.60
N ASP A 225 23.03 11.75 -5.99
CA ASP A 225 21.88 11.62 -5.10
C ASP A 225 21.50 10.16 -4.78
N PHE A 226 22.24 9.17 -5.31
CA PHE A 226 21.91 7.75 -5.14
C PHE A 226 21.75 7.35 -3.67
N PHE A 227 22.74 7.65 -2.82
CA PHE A 227 22.69 7.31 -1.40
C PHE A 227 21.60 8.08 -0.65
N GLN A 228 21.32 9.33 -1.05
CA GLN A 228 20.23 10.11 -0.49
C GLN A 228 18.88 9.47 -0.80
N ASN A 229 18.69 9.01 -2.03
CA ASN A 229 17.47 8.32 -2.46
C ASN A 229 17.30 6.95 -1.76
N VAL A 230 18.39 6.19 -1.59
CA VAL A 230 18.36 4.95 -0.78
C VAL A 230 17.95 5.27 0.66
N PHE A 231 18.53 6.31 1.26
CA PHE A 231 18.20 6.70 2.63
C PHE A 231 16.75 7.18 2.77
N ALA A 232 16.23 7.94 1.79
CA ALA A 232 14.84 8.37 1.77
C ALA A 232 13.88 7.17 1.71
N ALA A 233 14.12 6.25 0.76
CA ALA A 233 13.34 5.02 0.62
C ALA A 233 13.41 4.16 1.90
N ALA A 234 14.61 3.93 2.44
CA ALA A 234 14.80 3.17 3.67
C ALA A 234 14.08 3.82 4.86
N LYS A 235 14.20 5.14 5.03
CA LYS A 235 13.55 5.89 6.11
C LYS A 235 12.02 5.80 6.04
N ALA A 236 11.44 5.96 4.85
CA ALA A 236 10.01 5.76 4.63
C ALA A 236 9.56 4.29 4.85
N GLY A 237 10.49 3.35 4.66
CA GLY A 237 10.28 1.91 4.82
C GLY A 237 10.50 1.35 6.23
N ILE A 238 11.06 2.12 7.17
CA ILE A 238 11.31 1.67 8.55
C ILE A 238 10.07 1.03 9.20
N PRO A 239 8.84 1.56 9.05
CA PRO A 239 7.65 0.91 9.59
C PRO A 239 7.47 -0.52 9.08
N SER A 240 7.73 -0.79 7.80
CA SER A 240 7.58 -2.14 7.21
C SER A 240 8.64 -3.11 7.74
N ALA A 241 9.87 -2.65 7.94
CA ALA A 241 10.92 -3.44 8.57
C ALA A 241 10.58 -3.75 10.04
N ALA A 242 10.13 -2.73 10.78
CA ALA A 242 9.65 -2.88 12.15
C ALA A 242 8.47 -3.86 12.23
N PHE A 243 7.50 -3.78 11.32
CA PHE A 243 6.36 -4.69 11.27
C PHE A 243 6.81 -6.14 11.14
N THR A 244 7.75 -6.40 10.23
CA THR A 244 8.31 -7.72 9.96
C THR A 244 9.00 -8.29 11.21
N LEU A 245 9.92 -7.50 11.80
CA LEU A 245 10.67 -7.92 12.97
C LEU A 245 9.78 -8.12 14.20
N MET A 246 8.90 -7.15 14.50
CA MET A 246 8.01 -7.20 15.65
C MET A 246 7.01 -8.37 15.52
N SER A 247 6.49 -8.63 14.33
CA SER A 247 5.60 -9.77 14.09
C SER A 247 6.29 -11.11 14.33
N ALA A 248 7.56 -11.26 13.90
CA ALA A 248 8.34 -12.46 14.17
C ALA A 248 8.58 -12.67 15.68
N LEU A 249 9.04 -11.61 16.38
CA LEU A 249 9.28 -11.66 17.82
C LEU A 249 8.00 -11.95 18.61
N LYS A 250 6.89 -11.30 18.24
CA LYS A 250 5.57 -11.54 18.83
C LYS A 250 5.17 -12.99 18.73
N SER A 251 5.27 -13.57 17.53
CA SER A 251 4.89 -14.95 17.28
C SER A 251 5.72 -15.91 18.13
N ILE A 252 7.05 -15.75 18.18
CA ILE A 252 7.93 -16.61 18.97
C ILE A 252 7.57 -16.53 20.46
N ILE A 253 7.45 -15.32 21.02
CA ILE A 253 7.22 -15.13 22.46
C ILE A 253 5.84 -15.62 22.87
N ILE A 254 4.78 -15.19 22.18
CA ILE A 254 3.40 -15.53 22.56
C ILE A 254 3.15 -17.03 22.36
N ASN A 255 3.54 -17.61 21.21
CA ASN A 255 3.34 -19.04 20.95
C ASN A 255 4.08 -19.89 22.01
N SER A 256 5.33 -19.56 22.30
CA SER A 256 6.12 -20.28 23.31
C SER A 256 5.53 -20.15 24.72
N ALA A 257 5.03 -18.95 25.07
CA ALA A 257 4.41 -18.71 26.37
C ALA A 257 3.10 -19.49 26.52
N VAL A 258 2.24 -19.49 25.48
CA VAL A 258 0.97 -20.23 25.48
C VAL A 258 1.22 -21.73 25.68
N VAL A 259 2.14 -22.32 24.91
CA VAL A 259 2.48 -23.75 25.04
C VAL A 259 3.02 -24.08 26.43
N ARG A 260 3.94 -23.25 26.94
CA ARG A 260 4.61 -23.52 28.23
C ARG A 260 3.68 -23.37 29.44
N VAL A 261 2.76 -22.41 29.41
CA VAL A 261 1.91 -22.07 30.55
C VAL A 261 0.54 -22.74 30.48
N LEU A 262 -0.06 -22.81 29.29
CA LEU A 262 -1.43 -23.30 29.09
C LEU A 262 -1.49 -24.71 28.48
N GLY A 263 -0.41 -25.16 27.83
CA GLY A 263 -0.33 -26.48 27.17
C GLY A 263 -0.76 -26.45 25.70
N ASN A 264 -0.72 -27.65 25.08
CA ASN A 264 -0.93 -27.81 23.64
C ASN A 264 -2.38 -27.57 23.20
N ASP A 265 -3.36 -27.96 24.02
CA ASP A 265 -4.78 -27.84 23.67
C ASP A 265 -5.22 -26.37 23.55
N PRO A 266 -4.91 -25.46 24.52
CA PRO A 266 -5.13 -24.04 24.34
C PRO A 266 -4.32 -23.39 23.22
N MET A 267 -3.12 -23.91 22.90
CA MET A 267 -2.33 -23.41 21.77
C MET A 267 -3.03 -23.70 20.42
N ALA A 268 -3.65 -24.87 20.27
CA ALA A 268 -4.43 -25.19 19.08
C ALA A 268 -5.58 -24.20 18.89
N VAL A 269 -6.31 -23.88 19.97
CA VAL A 269 -7.39 -22.87 19.94
C VAL A 269 -6.85 -21.47 19.65
N TYR A 270 -5.73 -21.09 20.26
CA TYR A 270 -5.07 -19.81 19.99
C TYR A 270 -4.66 -19.68 18.52
N SER A 271 -4.15 -20.75 17.90
CA SER A 271 -3.81 -20.78 16.48
C SER A 271 -5.02 -20.50 15.59
N VAL A 272 -6.21 -21.03 15.94
CA VAL A 272 -7.47 -20.69 15.25
C VAL A 272 -7.79 -19.20 15.38
N CYS A 273 -7.62 -18.61 16.57
CA CYS A 273 -7.78 -17.16 16.76
C CYS A 273 -6.75 -16.34 15.95
N ALA A 274 -5.48 -16.75 15.91
CA ALA A 274 -4.45 -16.07 15.14
C ALA A 274 -4.77 -16.09 13.63
N ASN A 275 -5.22 -17.23 13.12
CA ASN A 275 -5.69 -17.37 11.74
C ASN A 275 -6.94 -16.53 11.44
N ALA A 276 -7.75 -16.21 12.44
CA ALA A 276 -8.87 -15.29 12.28
C ALA A 276 -8.42 -13.87 11.89
N VAL A 277 -7.26 -13.41 12.39
CA VAL A 277 -6.67 -12.13 11.96
C VAL A 277 -6.27 -12.18 10.49
N LEU A 278 -5.77 -13.33 10.01
CA LEU A 278 -5.44 -13.51 8.60
C LEU A 278 -6.71 -13.41 7.73
N ILE A 279 -7.83 -13.99 8.17
CA ILE A 279 -9.13 -13.84 7.50
C ILE A 279 -9.58 -12.38 7.50
N ALA A 280 -9.40 -11.65 8.61
CA ALA A 280 -9.68 -10.22 8.65
C ALA A 280 -8.80 -9.46 7.63
N GLU A 281 -7.50 -9.74 7.58
CA GLU A 281 -6.54 -9.13 6.64
C GLU A 281 -6.92 -9.41 5.17
N LEU A 282 -7.37 -10.62 4.85
CA LEU A 282 -7.87 -10.98 3.52
C LEU A 282 -9.02 -10.05 3.07
N CYS A 283 -9.91 -9.69 3.99
CA CYS A 283 -11.07 -8.84 3.70
C CYS A 283 -10.72 -7.36 3.59
N VAL A 284 -9.85 -6.84 4.48
CA VAL A 284 -9.60 -5.39 4.57
C VAL A 284 -8.27 -4.93 3.98
N GLY A 285 -7.27 -5.80 3.93
CA GLY A 285 -5.90 -5.44 3.52
C GLY A 285 -5.87 -4.86 2.11
N GLY A 286 -6.65 -5.43 1.20
CA GLY A 286 -6.78 -4.93 -0.16
C GLY A 286 -7.42 -3.54 -0.25
N VAL A 287 -8.42 -3.26 0.58
CA VAL A 287 -9.06 -1.94 0.64
C VAL A 287 -8.12 -0.90 1.25
N ILE A 288 -7.38 -1.27 2.31
CA ILE A 288 -6.40 -0.40 2.97
C ILE A 288 -5.21 -0.10 2.03
N SER A 289 -4.81 -1.06 1.18
CA SER A 289 -3.73 -0.86 0.21
C SER A 289 -3.98 0.29 -0.77
N LEU A 290 -5.25 0.69 -0.97
CA LEU A 290 -5.60 1.86 -1.78
C LEU A 290 -5.04 3.16 -1.22
N ILE A 291 -4.85 3.25 0.09
CA ILE A 291 -4.19 4.40 0.70
C ILE A 291 -2.77 4.52 0.15
N GLN A 292 -2.02 3.43 0.11
CA GLN A 292 -0.65 3.43 -0.42
C GLN A 292 -0.59 3.78 -1.91
N ASN A 293 -1.56 3.31 -2.70
CA ASN A 293 -1.58 3.52 -4.15
C ASN A 293 -2.08 4.93 -4.55
N ILE A 294 -3.07 5.47 -3.83
CA ILE A 294 -3.77 6.71 -4.22
C ILE A 294 -3.30 7.90 -3.36
N ALA A 295 -3.18 7.73 -2.04
CA ALA A 295 -2.94 8.85 -1.15
C ALA A 295 -1.55 9.46 -1.33
N GLY A 296 -0.53 8.68 -1.72
CA GLY A 296 0.83 9.19 -1.93
C GLY A 296 0.88 10.22 -3.05
N ILE A 297 0.23 9.91 -4.17
CA ILE A 297 0.15 10.83 -5.31
C ILE A 297 -0.71 12.05 -4.96
N LEU A 298 -1.88 11.86 -4.34
CA LEU A 298 -2.71 12.98 -3.89
C LEU A 298 -1.98 13.88 -2.89
N TYR A 299 -1.13 13.30 -2.03
CA TYR A 299 -0.33 14.06 -1.06
C TYR A 299 0.77 14.87 -1.74
N GLY A 300 1.45 14.28 -2.72
CA GLY A 300 2.38 15.01 -3.58
C GLY A 300 1.70 16.14 -4.36
N GLU A 301 0.48 15.89 -4.85
CA GLU A 301 -0.35 16.88 -5.54
C GLU A 301 -0.97 17.92 -4.60
N ARG A 302 -0.83 17.78 -3.27
CA ARG A 302 -1.50 18.61 -2.24
C ARG A 302 -3.04 18.59 -2.33
N ASP A 303 -3.61 17.51 -2.88
CA ASP A 303 -5.06 17.30 -2.93
C ASP A 303 -5.59 16.73 -1.61
N TYR A 304 -5.65 17.59 -0.59
CA TYR A 304 -6.06 17.22 0.76
C TYR A 304 -7.54 16.85 0.86
N PHE A 305 -8.41 17.46 0.05
CA PHE A 305 -9.81 17.07 -0.05
C PHE A 305 -9.92 15.62 -0.53
N GLY A 306 -9.18 15.27 -1.59
CA GLY A 306 -9.17 13.92 -2.13
C GLY A 306 -8.66 12.89 -1.12
N ILE A 307 -7.62 13.23 -0.34
CA ILE A 307 -7.11 12.38 0.74
C ILE A 307 -8.18 12.15 1.82
N ARG A 308 -8.84 13.21 2.31
CA ARG A 308 -9.88 13.08 3.34
C ARG A 308 -11.02 12.19 2.86
N MET A 309 -11.44 12.35 1.60
CA MET A 309 -12.50 11.52 1.01
C MET A 309 -12.07 10.07 0.84
N LEU A 310 -10.85 9.83 0.34
CA LEU A 310 -10.27 8.50 0.22
C LEU A 310 -10.23 7.79 1.58
N CYS A 311 -9.70 8.44 2.62
CA CYS A 311 -9.64 7.90 3.97
C CYS A 311 -11.03 7.53 4.51
N LYS A 312 -12.02 8.42 4.34
CA LYS A 312 -13.41 8.18 4.77
C LYS A 312 -14.01 6.95 4.07
N ARG A 313 -13.80 6.81 2.76
CA ARG A 313 -14.33 5.68 1.97
C ARG A 313 -13.62 4.37 2.31
N VAL A 314 -12.30 4.38 2.41
CA VAL A 314 -11.50 3.19 2.80
C VAL A 314 -11.92 2.69 4.17
N LEU A 315 -12.07 3.58 5.17
CA LEU A 315 -12.55 3.19 6.49
C LEU A 315 -13.99 2.67 6.45
N LEU A 316 -14.91 3.34 5.75
CA LEU A 316 -16.29 2.89 5.61
C LEU A 316 -16.38 1.47 5.05
N TYR A 317 -15.68 1.20 3.94
CA TYR A 317 -15.68 -0.13 3.33
C TYR A 317 -14.98 -1.19 4.19
N SER A 318 -13.88 -0.83 4.86
CA SER A 318 -13.17 -1.75 5.75
C SER A 318 -14.02 -2.12 6.99
N TYR A 319 -14.70 -1.14 7.60
CA TYR A 319 -15.62 -1.40 8.71
C TYR A 319 -16.88 -2.16 8.28
N ALA A 320 -17.40 -1.91 7.08
CA ALA A 320 -18.51 -2.70 6.55
C ALA A 320 -18.11 -4.17 6.38
N ALA A 321 -16.92 -4.45 5.82
CA ALA A 321 -16.40 -5.80 5.68
C ALA A 321 -16.18 -6.50 7.04
N ILE A 322 -15.58 -5.80 8.00
CA ILE A 322 -15.35 -6.35 9.34
C ILE A 322 -16.64 -6.49 10.15
N ALA A 323 -17.65 -5.64 9.95
CA ALA A 323 -18.94 -5.82 10.61
C ALA A 323 -19.58 -7.17 10.21
N VAL A 324 -19.52 -7.52 8.91
CA VAL A 324 -19.98 -8.84 8.43
C VAL A 324 -19.15 -9.97 9.05
N LEU A 325 -17.82 -9.85 9.07
CA LEU A 325 -16.95 -10.85 9.67
C LEU A 325 -17.20 -11.02 11.18
N LEU A 326 -17.33 -9.91 11.90
CA LEU A 326 -17.65 -9.88 13.33
C LEU A 326 -18.96 -10.59 13.61
N LEU A 327 -20.01 -10.34 12.81
CA LEU A 327 -21.30 -11.04 12.93
C LEU A 327 -21.15 -12.55 12.75
N ILE A 328 -20.36 -13.01 11.77
CA ILE A 328 -20.09 -14.44 11.54
C ILE A 328 -19.40 -15.06 12.76
N PHE A 329 -18.38 -14.40 13.31
CA PHE A 329 -17.63 -14.89 14.47
C PHE A 329 -18.47 -14.91 15.76
N LEU A 330 -19.36 -13.93 15.95
CA LEU A 330 -20.24 -13.90 17.13
C LEU A 330 -21.37 -14.93 17.04
N ALA A 331 -22.03 -15.01 15.87
CA ALA A 331 -23.19 -15.85 15.65
C ALA A 331 -22.81 -17.33 15.51
N SER A 332 -21.72 -17.64 14.79
CA SER A 332 -21.34 -19.02 14.44
C SER A 332 -19.85 -19.32 14.66
N PRO A 333 -19.31 -19.15 15.89
CA PRO A 333 -17.91 -19.47 16.18
C PRO A 333 -17.60 -20.97 15.98
N GLN A 334 -18.62 -21.83 16.10
CA GLN A 334 -18.51 -23.27 15.86
C GLN A 334 -18.19 -23.60 14.40
N PHE A 335 -18.76 -22.84 13.46
CA PHE A 335 -18.45 -23.00 12.04
C PHE A 335 -16.97 -22.72 11.80
N ILE A 336 -16.47 -21.60 12.33
CA ILE A 336 -15.05 -21.22 12.22
C ILE A 336 -14.15 -22.27 12.87
N ALA A 337 -14.42 -22.66 14.12
CA ALA A 337 -13.66 -23.71 14.80
C ALA A 337 -13.66 -25.04 14.02
N GLY A 338 -14.80 -25.39 13.41
CA GLY A 338 -14.96 -26.57 12.58
C GLY A 338 -14.17 -26.55 11.28
N LEU A 339 -13.92 -25.36 10.69
CA LEU A 339 -13.04 -25.20 9.52
C LEU A 339 -11.60 -25.61 9.84
N PHE A 340 -11.18 -25.42 11.09
CA PHE A 340 -9.85 -25.80 11.58
C PHE A 340 -9.84 -27.16 12.29
N GLY A 341 -10.88 -27.97 12.11
CA GLY A 341 -10.94 -29.36 12.61
C GLY A 341 -11.42 -29.51 14.05
N ILE A 342 -11.81 -28.43 14.74
CA ILE A 342 -12.33 -28.48 16.10
C ILE A 342 -13.85 -28.69 16.05
N ARG A 343 -14.29 -29.96 16.21
CA ARG A 343 -15.70 -30.36 15.99
C ARG A 343 -16.47 -30.75 17.25
N GLY A 344 -15.84 -30.87 18.41
CA GLY A 344 -16.51 -31.23 19.66
C GLY A 344 -15.60 -31.29 20.88
N GLY A 345 -16.17 -31.59 22.04
CA GLY A 345 -15.46 -31.69 23.31
C GLY A 345 -15.12 -30.36 23.96
N GLU A 346 -14.30 -30.40 25.01
CA GLU A 346 -13.90 -29.24 25.81
C GLU A 346 -13.17 -28.18 24.97
N MET A 347 -12.36 -28.59 23.99
CA MET A 347 -11.72 -27.69 23.03
C MET A 347 -12.72 -26.86 22.22
N ALA A 348 -13.87 -27.42 21.86
CA ALA A 348 -14.88 -26.72 21.09
C ALA A 348 -15.56 -25.62 21.92
N GLU A 349 -15.86 -25.87 23.20
CA GLU A 349 -16.39 -24.82 24.09
C GLU A 349 -15.36 -23.72 24.36
N LEU A 350 -14.10 -24.12 24.59
CA LEU A 350 -13.00 -23.18 24.76
C LEU A 350 -12.82 -22.29 23.52
N SER A 351 -12.93 -22.88 22.33
CA SER A 351 -12.87 -22.16 21.04
C SER A 351 -14.01 -21.18 20.86
N LYS A 352 -15.23 -21.51 21.26
CA LYS A 352 -16.38 -20.60 21.15
C LYS A 352 -16.16 -19.31 21.94
N ILE A 353 -15.69 -19.43 23.17
CA ILE A 353 -15.43 -18.28 24.05
C ILE A 353 -14.25 -17.47 23.50
N ALA A 354 -13.14 -18.15 23.18
CA ALA A 354 -11.94 -17.52 22.65
C ALA A 354 -12.22 -16.72 21.37
N LEU A 355 -12.90 -17.32 20.38
CA LEU A 355 -13.21 -16.68 19.10
C LEU A 355 -14.12 -15.46 19.25
N ARG A 356 -15.13 -15.52 20.13
CA ARG A 356 -16.03 -14.38 20.37
C ARG A 356 -15.29 -13.20 20.98
N ILE A 357 -14.47 -13.45 22.00
CA ILE A 357 -13.66 -12.41 22.65
C ILE A 357 -12.66 -11.84 21.66
N PHE A 358 -11.98 -12.72 20.91
CA PHE A 358 -10.95 -12.33 19.97
C PHE A 358 -11.50 -11.50 18.81
N ALA A 359 -12.70 -11.81 18.30
CA ALA A 359 -13.33 -11.06 17.21
C ALA A 359 -13.60 -9.59 17.58
N CYS A 360 -13.78 -9.27 18.87
CA CYS A 360 -13.90 -7.88 19.33
C CYS A 360 -12.64 -7.03 19.06
N SER A 361 -11.50 -7.64 18.71
CA SER A 361 -10.29 -6.93 18.29
C SER A 361 -10.38 -6.37 16.87
N PHE A 362 -11.21 -6.93 15.99
CA PHE A 362 -11.19 -6.61 14.56
C PHE A 362 -11.45 -5.13 14.23
N PRO A 363 -12.42 -4.41 14.87
CA PRO A 363 -12.63 -3.00 14.58
C PRO A 363 -11.39 -2.15 14.89
N PHE A 364 -10.70 -2.45 15.99
CA PHE A 364 -9.49 -1.74 16.38
C PHE A 364 -8.30 -2.10 15.47
N TYR A 365 -8.19 -3.36 15.09
CA TYR A 365 -7.19 -3.84 14.13
C TYR A 365 -7.27 -3.08 12.80
N VAL A 366 -8.47 -2.89 12.24
CA VAL A 366 -8.67 -2.11 11.00
C VAL A 366 -8.13 -0.71 11.14
N TYR A 367 -8.43 -0.05 12.26
CA TYR A 367 -8.01 1.33 12.47
C TYR A 367 -6.48 1.44 12.63
N ASN A 368 -5.85 0.54 13.38
CA ASN A 368 -4.39 0.49 13.50
C ASN A 368 -3.73 0.27 12.14
N LYS A 369 -4.22 -0.71 11.36
CA LYS A 369 -3.71 -0.98 10.00
C LYS A 369 -3.88 0.22 9.08
N PHE A 370 -5.03 0.88 9.12
CA PHE A 370 -5.28 2.10 8.38
C PHE A 370 -4.27 3.20 8.76
N LEU A 371 -4.07 3.46 10.05
CA LEU A 371 -3.13 4.49 10.52
C LEU A 371 -1.68 4.18 10.10
N MET A 372 -1.25 2.92 10.18
CA MET A 372 0.08 2.50 9.73
C MET A 372 0.29 2.80 8.25
N ALA A 373 -0.64 2.37 7.41
CA ALA A 373 -0.58 2.59 5.96
C ALA A 373 -0.65 4.08 5.62
N TYR A 374 -1.54 4.82 6.29
CA TYR A 374 -1.74 6.25 6.07
C TYR A 374 -0.50 7.08 6.43
N TYR A 375 0.02 6.96 7.65
CA TYR A 375 1.20 7.72 8.08
C TYR A 375 2.45 7.35 7.31
N GLN A 376 2.58 6.09 6.86
CA GLN A 376 3.67 5.70 5.96
C GLN A 376 3.56 6.41 4.62
N THR A 377 2.35 6.51 4.06
CA THR A 377 2.10 7.10 2.74
C THR A 377 2.31 8.61 2.72
N ILE A 378 1.95 9.34 3.79
CA ILE A 378 2.20 10.79 3.91
C ILE A 378 3.61 11.12 4.40
N LEU A 379 4.56 10.17 4.31
CA LEU A 379 5.96 10.32 4.70
C LEU A 379 6.15 10.76 6.16
N GLN A 380 5.33 10.22 7.06
CA GLN A 380 5.48 10.32 8.52
C GLN A 380 5.88 8.96 9.12
N PRO A 381 7.04 8.37 8.72
CA PRO A 381 7.42 7.02 9.12
C PRO A 381 7.63 6.88 10.63
N GLY A 382 7.97 7.95 11.36
CA GLY A 382 8.10 7.90 12.81
C GLY A 382 6.79 7.52 13.51
N LEU A 383 5.67 8.10 13.07
CA LEU A 383 4.35 7.78 13.63
C LEU A 383 3.90 6.37 13.26
N SER A 384 4.05 6.00 11.98
CA SER A 384 3.73 4.65 11.53
C SER A 384 4.56 3.59 12.28
N THR A 385 5.85 3.86 12.53
CA THR A 385 6.74 2.97 13.29
C THR A 385 6.29 2.83 14.74
N VAL A 386 5.93 3.91 15.43
CA VAL A 386 5.45 3.84 16.83
C VAL A 386 4.21 2.97 16.93
N ILE A 387 3.21 3.17 16.05
CA ILE A 387 2.00 2.34 16.03
C ILE A 387 2.37 0.88 15.71
N THR A 388 3.27 0.66 14.76
CA THR A 388 3.75 -0.68 14.37
C THR A 388 4.42 -1.42 15.51
N VAL A 389 5.28 -0.74 16.27
CA VAL A 389 6.00 -1.34 17.40
C VAL A 389 5.07 -1.56 18.59
N LEU A 390 4.11 -0.67 18.83
CA LEU A 390 3.07 -0.85 19.85
C LEU A 390 2.18 -2.05 19.54
N GLN A 391 1.55 -2.07 18.35
CA GLN A 391 0.66 -3.17 17.92
C GLN A 391 1.44 -4.49 17.81
N GLY A 392 2.66 -4.42 17.26
CA GLY A 392 3.47 -5.58 16.94
C GLY A 392 4.15 -6.20 18.15
N PHE A 393 4.47 -5.44 19.20
CA PHE A 393 5.27 -5.96 20.31
C PHE A 393 4.94 -5.31 21.66
N LEU A 394 5.16 -3.99 21.80
CA LEU A 394 5.19 -3.32 23.10
C LEU A 394 3.85 -3.30 23.85
N ALA A 395 2.72 -3.26 23.14
CA ALA A 395 1.40 -3.35 23.78
C ALA A 395 0.97 -4.81 23.91
N ILE A 396 1.01 -5.57 22.81
CA ILE A 396 0.42 -6.91 22.75
C ILE A 396 1.15 -7.93 23.61
N VAL A 397 2.49 -7.95 23.64
CA VAL A 397 3.25 -8.99 24.35
C VAL A 397 3.05 -8.90 25.87
N PRO A 398 3.27 -7.74 26.53
CA PRO A 398 3.06 -7.64 27.98
C PRO A 398 1.61 -7.90 28.38
N LEU A 399 0.64 -7.33 27.65
CA LEU A 399 -0.79 -7.54 27.93
C LEU A 399 -1.19 -9.00 27.78
N THR A 400 -0.62 -9.71 26.80
CA THR A 400 -0.90 -11.13 26.60
C THR A 400 -0.32 -11.98 27.73
N LEU A 401 0.91 -11.70 28.18
CA LEU A 401 1.53 -12.42 29.30
C LEU A 401 0.77 -12.19 30.62
N VAL A 402 0.30 -10.96 30.86
CA VAL A 402 -0.53 -10.64 32.03
C VAL A 402 -1.92 -11.26 31.90
N GLY A 403 -2.57 -11.16 30.74
CA GLY A 403 -3.88 -11.77 30.51
C GLY A 403 -3.84 -13.29 30.69
N MET A 404 -2.78 -13.93 30.22
CA MET A 404 -2.54 -15.36 30.36
C MET A 404 -2.45 -15.79 31.83
N SER A 405 -1.74 -15.06 32.67
CA SER A 405 -1.58 -15.41 34.09
C SER A 405 -2.86 -15.20 34.91
N LEU A 406 -3.72 -14.24 34.51
CA LEU A 406 -4.96 -13.93 35.22
C LEU A 406 -6.14 -14.83 34.83
N TRP A 407 -6.33 -15.07 33.52
CA TRP A 407 -7.54 -15.73 32.99
C TRP A 407 -7.24 -16.84 31.98
N GLY A 408 -6.00 -17.30 31.85
CA GLY A 408 -5.63 -18.33 30.88
C GLY A 408 -5.89 -17.89 29.44
N LEU A 409 -6.42 -18.80 28.61
CA LEU A 409 -6.65 -18.55 27.19
C LEU A 409 -7.68 -17.42 26.90
N PRO A 410 -8.84 -17.33 27.58
CA PRO A 410 -9.72 -16.17 27.46
C PRO A 410 -9.01 -14.84 27.74
N GLY A 411 -8.07 -14.83 28.71
CA GLY A 411 -7.24 -13.68 29.01
C GLY A 411 -6.29 -13.29 27.87
N VAL A 412 -5.70 -14.27 27.19
CA VAL A 412 -4.90 -14.05 25.95
C VAL A 412 -5.76 -13.41 24.85
N CYS A 413 -6.99 -13.91 24.65
CA CYS A 413 -7.89 -13.39 23.62
C CYS A 413 -8.39 -11.97 23.96
N PHE A 414 -8.67 -11.71 25.23
CA PHE A 414 -9.06 -10.39 25.71
C PHE A 414 -7.91 -9.39 25.58
N ALA A 415 -6.68 -9.81 25.91
CA ALA A 415 -5.48 -9.01 25.75
C ALA A 415 -5.26 -8.58 24.29
N ALA A 416 -5.61 -9.41 23.31
CA ALA A 416 -5.55 -9.02 21.89
C ALA A 416 -6.41 -7.78 21.62
N ALA A 417 -7.70 -7.79 22.01
CA ALA A 417 -8.60 -6.64 21.80
C ALA A 417 -8.16 -5.39 22.59
N VAL A 418 -7.73 -5.56 23.84
CA VAL A 418 -7.25 -4.45 24.67
C VAL A 418 -5.96 -3.86 24.10
N SER A 419 -5.04 -4.69 23.60
CA SER A 419 -3.78 -4.23 23.02
C SER A 419 -3.99 -3.38 21.78
N GLU A 420 -4.96 -3.73 20.94
CA GLU A 420 -5.33 -2.96 19.75
C GLU A 420 -5.89 -1.60 20.15
N ALA A 421 -6.82 -1.55 21.11
CA ALA A 421 -7.39 -0.31 21.62
C ALA A 421 -6.33 0.60 22.29
N ILE A 422 -5.46 0.03 23.12
CA ILE A 422 -4.37 0.76 23.77
C ILE A 422 -3.38 1.30 22.73
N THR A 423 -3.09 0.55 21.67
CA THR A 423 -2.22 1.02 20.59
C THR A 423 -2.80 2.26 19.90
N ILE A 424 -4.11 2.29 19.66
CA ILE A 424 -4.79 3.47 19.10
C ILE A 424 -4.66 4.66 20.05
N LEU A 425 -4.95 4.46 21.33
CA LEU A 425 -4.88 5.51 22.35
C LEU A 425 -3.46 6.10 22.45
N LEU A 426 -2.44 5.24 22.59
CA LEU A 426 -1.04 5.66 22.66
C LEU A 426 -0.58 6.33 21.36
N GLY A 427 -1.01 5.84 20.20
CA GLY A 427 -0.74 6.47 18.91
C GLY A 427 -1.32 7.88 18.81
N ILE A 428 -2.57 8.08 19.27
CA ILE A 428 -3.21 9.40 19.32
C ILE A 428 -2.48 10.32 20.31
N CYS A 429 -2.13 9.83 21.50
CA CYS A 429 -1.39 10.59 22.50
C CYS A 429 -0.02 11.03 21.97
N TYR A 430 0.74 10.13 21.34
CA TYR A 430 2.04 10.44 20.76
C TYR A 430 1.92 11.47 19.62
N ARG A 431 0.90 11.34 18.77
CA ARG A 431 0.62 12.35 17.74
C ARG A 431 0.31 13.72 18.34
N LYS A 432 -0.63 13.81 19.29
CA LYS A 432 -1.01 15.07 19.94
C LYS A 432 0.17 15.72 20.67
N TRP A 433 0.97 14.91 21.35
CA TRP A 433 2.20 15.38 22.00
C TRP A 433 3.22 15.92 20.98
N GLY A 434 3.40 15.23 19.85
CA GLY A 434 4.27 15.71 18.77
C GLY A 434 3.76 16.98 18.07
N GLN A 435 2.44 17.15 17.95
CA GLN A 435 1.81 18.39 17.47
C GLN A 435 2.04 19.55 18.47
N HIS A 436 1.83 19.31 19.76
CA HIS A 436 2.03 20.34 20.80
C HIS A 436 3.50 20.77 20.93
N THR A 437 4.45 19.84 20.72
CA THR A 437 5.89 20.13 20.73
C THR A 437 6.41 20.70 19.40
N LYS A 438 5.52 21.01 18.44
CA LYS A 438 5.84 21.47 17.07
C LYS A 438 6.78 20.55 16.30
N LYS A 439 6.89 19.29 16.71
CA LYS A 439 7.68 18.25 16.03
C LYS A 439 6.99 17.77 14.75
N PHE A 440 5.67 17.86 14.71
CA PHE A 440 4.86 17.51 13.55
C PHE A 440 4.05 18.70 13.04
N THR A 441 3.92 18.81 11.73
CA THR A 441 3.11 19.84 11.03
C THR A 441 1.68 19.33 10.80
N GLY A 442 0.67 20.17 11.03
CA GLY A 442 -0.76 19.88 10.82
C GLY A 442 -1.51 19.54 12.11
N GLN A 443 -2.63 20.22 12.39
CA GLN A 443 -3.41 20.07 13.63
C GLN A 443 -4.46 18.95 13.56
N ASP A 444 -4.91 18.59 12.35
CA ASP A 444 -5.99 17.61 12.13
C ASP A 444 -5.56 16.15 12.31
N LEU A 445 -6.55 15.23 12.42
CA LEU A 445 -6.36 13.77 12.52
C LEU A 445 -5.41 13.23 11.44
N TYR A 446 -5.56 13.77 10.23
CA TYR A 446 -4.84 13.36 9.04
C TYR A 446 -3.44 14.00 8.92
N MET A 447 -3.07 14.92 9.83
CA MET A 447 -1.76 15.60 9.80
C MET A 447 -1.41 16.20 8.44
N LEU A 448 -2.44 16.67 7.75
CA LEU A 448 -2.28 17.40 6.52
C LEU A 448 -1.76 18.80 6.90
N PRO A 449 -0.77 19.35 6.18
CA PRO A 449 -0.28 20.70 6.43
C PRO A 449 -1.45 21.69 6.44
N GLU A 450 -1.55 22.49 7.49
CA GLU A 450 -2.36 23.71 7.45
C GLU A 450 -1.55 24.75 6.69
N ILE A 451 -1.97 25.07 5.47
CA ILE A 451 -1.35 26.15 4.71
C ILE A 451 -2.10 27.43 5.06
N ALA A 452 -1.44 28.32 5.78
CA ALA A 452 -2.03 29.53 6.34
C ALA A 452 -2.49 30.56 5.28
N GLU A 453 -2.03 30.45 4.04
CA GLU A 453 -2.33 31.36 2.92
C GLU A 453 -2.69 30.60 1.63
N GLU A 454 -3.43 29.48 1.72
CA GLU A 454 -3.94 28.79 0.53
C GLU A 454 -5.40 29.16 0.31
N THR A 455 -5.67 29.97 -0.73
CA THR A 455 -7.03 30.15 -1.25
C THR A 455 -7.22 29.24 -2.45
N TYR A 456 -8.25 28.40 -2.38
CA TYR A 456 -8.56 27.43 -3.41
C TYR A 456 -10.02 27.52 -3.84
N LEU A 457 -10.26 27.12 -5.08
CA LEU A 457 -11.57 27.03 -5.69
C LEU A 457 -11.67 25.67 -6.39
N ASP A 458 -12.55 24.82 -5.85
CA ASP A 458 -12.64 23.41 -6.20
C ASP A 458 -14.06 23.10 -6.70
N PHE A 459 -14.18 22.65 -7.96
CA PHE A 459 -15.46 22.34 -8.61
C PHE A 459 -15.40 21.04 -9.40
N SER A 460 -16.58 20.48 -9.68
CA SER A 460 -16.74 19.36 -10.62
C SER A 460 -17.87 19.67 -11.59
N ILE A 461 -17.64 19.47 -12.88
CA ILE A 461 -18.65 19.67 -13.94
C ILE A 461 -18.96 18.34 -14.66
N GLU A 462 -20.16 18.21 -15.20
CA GLU A 462 -20.46 17.16 -16.17
C GLU A 462 -19.80 17.51 -17.52
N ASN A 463 -19.59 16.53 -18.40
CA ASN A 463 -18.93 16.73 -19.70
C ASN A 463 -19.83 17.45 -20.75
N ASN A 464 -20.36 18.62 -20.42
CA ASN A 464 -21.12 19.46 -21.34
C ASN A 464 -20.43 20.84 -21.50
N LEU A 465 -20.67 21.52 -22.62
CA LEU A 465 -20.04 22.82 -22.90
C LEU A 465 -20.69 23.98 -22.11
N GLU A 466 -21.94 23.84 -21.69
CA GLU A 466 -22.66 24.88 -20.94
C GLU A 466 -22.06 25.08 -19.54
N ASP A 467 -21.71 24.00 -18.86
CA ASP A 467 -21.07 24.02 -17.53
C ASP A 467 -19.64 24.60 -17.62
N VAL A 468 -18.96 24.47 -18.76
CA VAL A 468 -17.61 25.03 -18.98
C VAL A 468 -17.62 26.56 -18.97
N VAL A 469 -18.64 27.18 -19.57
CA VAL A 469 -18.77 28.65 -19.60
C VAL A 469 -19.08 29.20 -18.20
N SER A 470 -20.04 28.59 -17.50
CA SER A 470 -20.40 28.95 -16.11
C SER A 470 -19.21 28.85 -15.15
N LEU A 471 -18.35 27.86 -15.38
CA LEU A 471 -17.13 27.63 -14.62
C LEU A 471 -16.07 28.73 -14.85
N SER A 472 -15.86 29.14 -16.11
CA SER A 472 -14.97 30.25 -16.47
C SER A 472 -15.35 31.54 -15.73
N GLU A 473 -16.64 31.86 -15.70
CA GLU A 473 -17.17 33.03 -14.99
C GLU A 473 -16.93 32.97 -13.48
N GLN A 474 -17.17 31.81 -12.85
CA GLN A 474 -16.92 31.61 -11.41
C GLN A 474 -15.44 31.74 -11.06
N LEU A 475 -14.53 31.20 -11.89
CA LEU A 475 -13.09 31.38 -11.68
C LEU A 475 -12.70 32.86 -11.76
N ILE A 476 -13.20 33.59 -12.77
CA ILE A 476 -12.94 35.04 -12.90
C ILE A 476 -13.43 35.79 -11.66
N GLN A 477 -14.62 35.45 -11.15
CA GLN A 477 -15.18 36.09 -9.96
C GLN A 477 -14.33 35.81 -8.71
N PHE A 478 -13.93 34.56 -8.49
CA PHE A 478 -13.02 34.20 -7.39
C PHE A 478 -11.67 34.91 -7.49
N CYS A 479 -11.13 35.05 -8.70
CA CYS A 479 -9.90 35.78 -8.94
C CYS A 479 -10.03 37.27 -8.52
N LYS A 480 -11.15 37.91 -8.87
CA LYS A 480 -11.45 39.29 -8.45
C LYS A 480 -11.54 39.43 -6.94
N GLU A 481 -12.23 38.51 -6.27
CA GLU A 481 -12.37 38.48 -4.81
C GLU A 481 -11.03 38.31 -4.08
N ASN A 482 -10.06 37.65 -4.74
CA ASN A 482 -8.71 37.45 -4.22
C ASN A 482 -7.68 38.49 -4.73
N ASN A 483 -8.14 39.64 -5.21
CA ASN A 483 -7.30 40.76 -5.67
C ASN A 483 -6.36 40.42 -6.84
N ILE A 484 -6.74 39.48 -7.71
CA ILE A 484 -6.04 39.25 -8.99
C ILE A 484 -6.50 40.31 -10.00
N ILE A 485 -5.55 40.86 -10.76
CA ILE A 485 -5.81 41.90 -11.77
C ILE A 485 -6.81 41.36 -12.81
N GLU A 486 -7.78 42.18 -13.21
CA GLU A 486 -8.87 41.76 -14.11
C GLU A 486 -8.38 41.15 -15.43
N ARG A 487 -7.27 41.67 -15.96
CA ARG A 487 -6.61 41.11 -17.15
C ARG A 487 -6.23 39.64 -16.94
N ASP A 488 -5.57 39.34 -15.83
CA ASP A 488 -5.06 38.00 -15.52
C ASP A 488 -6.20 37.05 -15.14
N ALA A 489 -7.24 37.55 -14.46
CA ALA A 489 -8.46 36.79 -14.18
C ALA A 489 -9.19 36.36 -15.47
N LYS A 490 -9.34 37.26 -16.45
CA LYS A 490 -9.95 36.95 -17.75
C LYS A 490 -9.14 35.93 -18.56
N ILE A 491 -7.81 36.06 -18.51
CA ILE A 491 -6.90 35.09 -19.11
C ILE A 491 -7.08 33.69 -18.50
N LEU A 492 -7.17 33.63 -17.17
CA LEU A 492 -7.40 32.41 -16.40
C LEU A 492 -8.70 31.71 -16.79
N GLY A 493 -9.80 32.46 -16.86
CA GLY A 493 -11.10 31.96 -17.32
C GLY A 493 -11.01 31.39 -18.74
N LEU A 494 -10.42 32.13 -19.68
CA LEU A 494 -10.27 31.67 -21.07
C LEU A 494 -9.41 30.40 -21.18
N ALA A 495 -8.31 30.32 -20.44
CA ALA A 495 -7.44 29.15 -20.44
C ALA A 495 -8.16 27.90 -19.91
N LEU A 496 -8.94 28.08 -18.84
CA LEU A 496 -9.77 27.03 -18.28
C LEU A 496 -10.85 26.58 -19.27
N GLU A 497 -11.56 27.53 -19.88
CA GLU A 497 -12.63 27.29 -20.84
C GLU A 497 -12.12 26.50 -22.06
N GLU A 498 -11.03 26.94 -22.66
CA GLU A 498 -10.42 26.29 -23.82
C GLU A 498 -9.98 24.85 -23.50
N ILE A 499 -9.33 24.63 -22.35
CA ILE A 499 -8.83 23.30 -21.99
C ILE A 499 -9.98 22.36 -21.63
N ALA A 500 -10.94 22.82 -20.83
CA ALA A 500 -12.11 22.04 -20.47
C ALA A 500 -12.99 21.73 -21.70
N ALA A 501 -13.19 22.69 -22.61
CA ALA A 501 -13.92 22.47 -23.86
C ALA A 501 -13.22 21.41 -24.75
N ASN A 502 -11.89 21.47 -24.86
CA ASN A 502 -11.13 20.45 -25.59
C ASN A 502 -11.25 19.05 -24.94
N ILE A 503 -11.24 18.96 -23.61
CA ILE A 503 -11.47 17.69 -22.91
C ILE A 503 -12.89 17.17 -23.20
N VAL A 504 -13.90 18.04 -23.15
CA VAL A 504 -15.29 17.67 -23.45
C VAL A 504 -15.43 17.15 -24.89
N GLN A 505 -14.82 17.83 -25.86
CA GLN A 505 -14.94 17.48 -27.29
C GLN A 505 -14.10 16.27 -27.71
N TYR A 506 -12.89 16.11 -27.17
CA TYR A 506 -11.92 15.13 -27.66
C TYR A 506 -11.53 14.06 -26.63
N GLY A 507 -11.67 14.36 -25.33
CA GLY A 507 -11.32 13.46 -24.23
C GLY A 507 -12.38 12.39 -23.96
N TYR A 508 -13.63 12.61 -24.37
CA TYR A 508 -14.72 11.66 -24.17
C TYR A 508 -15.25 11.12 -25.49
N ARG A 509 -15.31 9.79 -25.62
CA ARG A 509 -15.79 9.09 -26.82
C ARG A 509 -17.15 8.40 -26.63
N SER A 510 -17.82 8.61 -25.48
CA SER A 510 -19.05 7.91 -25.11
C SER A 510 -20.06 8.87 -24.50
N ASP A 511 -21.35 8.65 -24.78
CA ASP A 511 -22.52 9.34 -24.20
C ASP A 511 -22.74 9.08 -22.69
N ARG A 512 -21.76 8.48 -22.00
CA ARG A 512 -21.84 8.31 -20.54
C ARG A 512 -21.57 9.66 -19.86
N LYS A 513 -22.30 9.92 -18.77
CA LYS A 513 -21.97 11.04 -17.86
C LYS A 513 -20.55 10.88 -17.34
N ASN A 514 -19.67 11.76 -17.77
CA ASN A 514 -18.30 11.85 -17.28
C ASN A 514 -18.13 13.18 -16.53
N TYR A 515 -17.12 13.24 -15.66
CA TYR A 515 -16.91 14.39 -14.78
C TYR A 515 -15.51 14.96 -14.97
N ILE A 516 -15.40 16.27 -14.92
CA ILE A 516 -14.12 16.98 -14.91
C ILE A 516 -14.00 17.68 -13.55
N ASP A 517 -12.99 17.31 -12.77
CA ASP A 517 -12.64 17.96 -11.50
C ASP A 517 -11.64 19.08 -11.77
N ILE A 518 -11.93 20.27 -11.27
CA ILE A 518 -11.15 21.48 -11.54
C ILE A 518 -10.84 22.11 -10.19
N SER A 519 -9.55 22.37 -9.97
CA SER A 519 -9.03 22.94 -8.73
C SER A 519 -8.10 24.08 -9.10
N PHE A 520 -8.46 25.30 -8.71
CA PHE A 520 -7.60 26.47 -8.82
C PHE A 520 -7.07 26.81 -7.43
N THR A 521 -5.76 27.02 -7.32
CA THR A 521 -5.08 27.27 -6.05
C THR A 521 -4.14 28.46 -6.18
N ILE A 522 -4.25 29.41 -5.25
CA ILE A 522 -3.31 30.51 -5.05
C ILE A 522 -2.45 30.15 -3.84
N GLN A 523 -1.15 29.97 -4.05
CA GLN A 523 -0.24 29.51 -2.99
C GLN A 523 1.20 30.00 -3.23
N ASP A 524 1.86 30.54 -2.22
CA ASP A 524 3.27 30.97 -2.27
C ASP A 524 3.59 31.90 -3.46
N GLY A 525 2.62 32.75 -3.85
CA GLY A 525 2.72 33.62 -5.03
C GLY A 525 2.56 32.92 -6.39
N LYS A 526 2.25 31.62 -6.39
CA LYS A 526 1.97 30.81 -7.58
C LYS A 526 0.46 30.64 -7.79
N TYR A 527 0.06 30.57 -9.05
CA TYR A 527 -1.31 30.34 -9.48
C TYR A 527 -1.36 29.02 -10.23
N ILE A 528 -2.00 28.03 -9.63
CA ILE A 528 -1.99 26.64 -10.08
C ILE A 528 -3.42 26.26 -10.47
N LEU A 529 -3.63 25.94 -11.74
CA LEU A 529 -4.88 25.37 -12.24
C LEU A 529 -4.68 23.87 -12.49
N ARG A 530 -5.45 23.03 -11.80
CA ARG A 530 -5.50 21.58 -11.99
C ARG A 530 -6.82 21.15 -12.59
N ILE A 531 -6.76 20.31 -13.60
CA ILE A 531 -7.91 19.74 -14.30
C ILE A 531 -7.69 18.23 -14.35
N ARG A 532 -8.59 17.48 -13.72
CA ARG A 532 -8.64 16.01 -13.77
C ARG A 532 -9.86 15.53 -14.50
N ASP A 533 -9.67 14.55 -15.37
CA ASP A 533 -10.74 13.93 -16.12
C ASP A 533 -10.49 12.42 -16.30
N ASP A 534 -11.56 11.65 -16.48
CA ASP A 534 -11.48 10.20 -16.68
C ASP A 534 -11.63 9.78 -18.16
N GLY A 535 -11.32 10.70 -19.07
CA GLY A 535 -11.33 10.49 -20.51
C GLY A 535 -10.21 9.59 -21.04
N VAL A 536 -10.23 9.38 -22.36
CA VAL A 536 -9.14 8.71 -23.07
C VAL A 536 -7.83 9.50 -22.91
N PRO A 537 -6.63 8.87 -23.00
CA PRO A 537 -5.37 9.60 -22.92
C PRO A 537 -5.36 10.73 -23.94
N PHE A 538 -5.41 11.96 -23.43
CA PHE A 538 -5.55 13.15 -24.22
C PHE A 538 -4.75 14.26 -23.55
N ASN A 539 -3.63 14.64 -24.15
CA ASN A 539 -2.90 15.83 -23.72
C ASN A 539 -3.53 17.04 -24.44
N PRO A 540 -4.22 17.94 -23.72
CA PRO A 540 -4.94 19.05 -24.34
C PRO A 540 -4.02 20.06 -25.05
N LEU A 541 -2.70 20.00 -24.85
CA LEU A 541 -1.72 20.85 -25.53
C LEU A 541 -0.78 20.09 -26.51
N ALA A 542 -0.99 18.79 -26.76
CA ALA A 542 -0.14 18.03 -27.69
C ALA A 542 -0.39 18.42 -29.16
N ARG A 543 0.68 18.38 -29.97
CA ARG A 543 0.73 18.91 -31.35
C ARG A 543 0.07 18.00 -32.40
N GLU A 544 -0.16 16.73 -32.07
CA GLU A 544 -0.69 15.71 -33.00
C GLU A 544 -2.13 15.39 -32.65
N LEU A 545 -3.04 16.24 -33.10
CA LEU A 545 -4.44 15.84 -33.26
C LEU A 545 -4.60 15.12 -34.62
N PRO A 546 -5.61 14.25 -34.79
CA PRO A 546 -5.91 13.61 -36.06
C PRO A 546 -5.99 14.63 -37.20
N ALA A 547 -5.44 14.30 -38.37
CA ALA A 547 -5.44 15.19 -39.53
C ALA A 547 -6.87 15.69 -39.85
N GLY A 548 -7.10 17.01 -39.73
CA GLY A 548 -8.38 17.66 -40.04
C GLY A 548 -9.03 18.45 -38.89
N THR A 549 -8.55 18.35 -37.65
CA THR A 549 -9.08 19.15 -36.53
C THR A 549 -8.43 20.53 -36.48
N HIS A 550 -9.22 21.58 -36.71
CA HIS A 550 -8.80 22.95 -36.40
C HIS A 550 -8.89 23.19 -34.89
N PHE A 551 -7.83 23.77 -34.33
CA PHE A 551 -7.87 24.35 -32.99
C PHE A 551 -9.03 25.35 -32.90
N ILE A 552 -9.81 25.29 -31.82
CA ILE A 552 -10.52 26.49 -31.35
C ILE A 552 -9.42 27.47 -30.89
N GLY A 553 -9.53 28.72 -31.33
CA GLY A 553 -8.43 29.68 -31.47
C GLY A 553 -7.72 30.19 -30.21
N GLY A 554 -7.89 29.58 -29.02
CA GLY A 554 -7.32 30.09 -27.76
C GLY A 554 -6.03 29.42 -27.27
N ILE A 555 -5.73 28.17 -27.66
CA ILE A 555 -4.60 27.41 -27.07
C ILE A 555 -3.22 28.03 -27.33
N GLY A 556 -3.02 28.68 -28.47
CA GLY A 556 -1.78 29.41 -28.75
C GLY A 556 -1.52 30.58 -27.79
N LEU A 557 -2.60 31.15 -27.24
CA LEU A 557 -2.58 32.24 -26.26
C LEU A 557 -2.29 31.70 -24.86
N VAL A 558 -2.96 30.59 -24.48
CA VAL A 558 -2.68 29.84 -23.24
C VAL A 558 -1.20 29.48 -23.18
N ARG A 559 -0.62 28.94 -24.25
CA ARG A 559 0.79 28.51 -24.28
C ARG A 559 1.81 29.64 -24.04
N LYS A 560 1.46 30.89 -24.32
CA LYS A 560 2.31 32.06 -24.05
C LYS A 560 2.23 32.54 -22.60
N MET A 561 1.22 32.11 -21.85
CA MET A 561 0.89 32.61 -20.50
C MET A 561 1.24 31.62 -19.39
N VAL A 562 1.46 30.37 -19.76
CA VAL A 562 1.81 29.29 -18.84
C VAL A 562 3.32 29.28 -18.56
N SER A 563 3.70 29.35 -17.28
CA SER A 563 5.10 29.18 -16.82
C SER A 563 5.56 27.76 -17.05
N ASP A 564 4.68 26.83 -16.72
CA ASP A 564 4.92 25.41 -16.74
C ASP A 564 3.60 24.67 -17.02
N PHE A 565 3.62 23.82 -18.04
CA PHE A 565 2.50 22.99 -18.40
C PHE A 565 2.92 21.54 -18.26
N GLN A 566 2.19 20.79 -17.46
CA GLN A 566 2.45 19.37 -17.30
C GLN A 566 1.16 18.58 -17.45
N TYR A 567 1.19 17.63 -18.38
CA TYR A 567 0.17 16.61 -18.53
C TYR A 567 0.76 15.28 -18.08
N MET A 568 0.05 14.60 -17.20
CA MET A 568 0.40 13.27 -16.73
C MET A 568 -0.85 12.41 -16.61
N ARG A 569 -0.72 11.12 -16.89
CA ARG A 569 -1.81 10.17 -16.67
C ARG A 569 -1.61 9.49 -15.32
N VAL A 570 -2.36 9.94 -14.33
CA VAL A 570 -2.25 9.50 -12.93
C VAL A 570 -3.54 8.80 -12.53
N LEU A 571 -3.45 7.65 -11.88
CA LEU A 571 -4.59 6.83 -11.46
C LEU A 571 -5.55 6.49 -12.61
N ASN A 572 -5.03 6.39 -13.84
CA ASN A 572 -5.82 6.25 -15.06
C ASN A 572 -6.83 7.41 -15.26
N MET A 573 -6.47 8.60 -14.78
CA MET A 573 -7.09 9.90 -15.07
C MET A 573 -6.07 10.73 -15.83
N ASN A 574 -6.56 11.56 -16.72
CA ASN A 574 -5.79 12.68 -17.22
C ASN A 574 -5.67 13.68 -16.08
N ASN A 575 -4.45 14.11 -15.76
CA ASN A 575 -4.18 15.19 -14.82
C ASN A 575 -3.38 16.25 -15.57
N THR A 576 -4.06 17.35 -15.89
CA THR A 576 -3.46 18.50 -16.54
C THR A 576 -3.28 19.57 -15.49
N VAL A 577 -2.06 20.04 -15.28
CA VAL A 577 -1.88 21.19 -14.42
C VAL A 577 -0.89 22.21 -14.95
N ILE A 578 -1.26 23.44 -14.64
CA ILE A 578 -0.82 24.64 -15.30
C ILE A 578 -0.39 25.59 -14.20
N GLU A 579 0.88 25.93 -14.19
CA GLU A 579 1.39 27.06 -13.40
C GLU A 579 1.42 28.28 -14.30
N LEU A 580 0.86 29.39 -13.84
CA LEU A 580 0.73 30.61 -14.64
C LEU A 580 1.74 31.67 -14.20
N LYS A 581 2.35 32.38 -15.17
CA LYS A 581 3.20 33.54 -14.88
C LYS A 581 2.30 34.75 -14.79
N MET A 582 2.17 35.31 -13.59
CA MET A 582 1.54 36.62 -13.43
C MET A 582 2.58 37.72 -13.48
N GLY A 583 2.18 38.89 -13.99
CA GLY A 583 3.05 40.06 -13.98
C GLY A 583 3.42 40.40 -12.53
N GLU A 584 4.68 40.76 -12.29
CA GLU A 584 5.12 41.25 -10.97
C GLU A 584 4.15 42.32 -10.48
N ARG A 585 3.72 42.21 -9.21
CA ARG A 585 2.93 43.25 -8.54
C ARG A 585 3.64 44.58 -8.75
N GLY A 586 3.12 45.40 -9.66
CA GLY A 586 3.52 46.79 -9.77
C GLY A 586 3.19 47.45 -8.43
N GLN A 587 4.23 47.80 -7.67
CA GLN A 587 4.12 48.81 -6.63
C GLN A 587 3.74 50.11 -7.34
N GLY A 588 2.45 50.43 -7.33
CA GLY A 588 1.90 51.71 -7.77
C GLY A 588 1.45 52.49 -6.55
#